data_AF-A0A7K3DHZ1-F1
#
_entry.id   AF-A0A7K3DHZ1-F1
#
_cell.length_a   1.000
_cell.length_b   1.000
_cell.length_c   1.000
_cell.angle_alpha   90.00
_cell.angle_beta   90.00
_cell.angle_gamma   90.00
#
_symmetry.space_group_name_H-M   'P 1'
#
loop_
_entity.id
_entity.type
_entity.pdbx_description
1 polymer ?
#
loop_
_entity_poly.entity_id
_entity_poly.type
_entity_poly.pdbx_seq_one_letter_code
_entity_poly.pdbx_strand_id
1 'polypeptide(L)'
;MVESEAVLLALLRELDDPEWLEWPQHYDRGETAARFGGLLTRLEGDFAARCTDEQDTQDSSEYGRVVVPAEATVCGTRIVVCVSKFGSLALVCADNPGAFLGTEEAQAEGELDGADLAKANRALVGLGYVVIAEELLESDYDGPSRLPSHVQRPTWWARFFGFF
;
A
#
# COMPACT_ATOMS: atom_id res chain seq x y z
N MET A 1 -1.54 11.96 -12.02
CA MET A 1 -0.79 13.06 -11.38
C MET A 1 -0.32 12.49 -10.06
N VAL A 2 0.97 12.50 -9.79
CA VAL A 2 1.47 12.14 -8.46
C VAL A 2 1.05 13.29 -7.54
N GLU A 3 0.23 13.01 -6.54
CA GLU A 3 -0.12 14.02 -5.54
C GLU A 3 1.15 14.43 -4.81
N SER A 4 1.30 15.71 -4.48
CA SER A 4 2.50 16.15 -3.78
C SER A 4 2.54 15.51 -2.38
N GLU A 5 3.74 15.22 -1.89
CA GLU A 5 3.96 14.61 -0.58
C GLU A 5 3.21 15.34 0.55
N ALA A 6 3.16 16.68 0.48
CA ALA A 6 2.41 17.49 1.44
C ALA A 6 0.89 17.25 1.42
N VAL A 7 0.31 16.98 0.24
CA VAL A 7 -1.12 16.64 0.11
C VAL A 7 -1.38 15.24 0.66
N LEU A 8 -0.51 14.28 0.33
CA LEU A 8 -0.61 12.92 0.85
C LEU A 8 -0.48 12.89 2.37
N LEU A 9 0.48 13.63 2.93
CA LEU A 9 0.65 13.71 4.38
C LEU A 9 -0.53 14.41 5.07
N ALA A 10 -1.15 15.40 4.44
CA ALA A 10 -2.38 16.01 4.95
C ALA A 10 -3.55 15.00 4.95
N LEU A 11 -3.69 14.19 3.90
CA LEU A 11 -4.66 13.11 3.83
C LEU A 11 -4.42 12.06 4.92
N LEU A 12 -3.17 11.65 5.14
CA LEU A 12 -2.82 10.72 6.23
C LEU A 12 -3.26 11.28 7.58
N ARG A 13 -3.01 12.56 7.85
CA ARG A 13 -3.47 13.21 9.09
C ARG A 13 -4.99 13.32 9.18
N GLU A 14 -5.69 13.51 8.07
CA GLU A 14 -7.16 13.57 8.04
C GLU A 14 -7.79 12.20 8.34
N LEU A 15 -7.19 11.12 7.84
CA LEU A 15 -7.64 9.74 8.07
C LEU A 15 -7.25 9.20 9.46
N ASP A 16 -6.35 9.89 10.16
CA ASP A 16 -5.81 9.45 11.43
C ASP A 16 -6.74 9.76 12.61
N ASP A 17 -7.69 8.85 12.82
CA ASP A 17 -8.60 8.90 13.95
C ASP A 17 -8.01 8.15 15.16
N PRO A 18 -7.77 8.82 16.31
CA PRO A 18 -7.21 8.21 17.51
C PRO A 18 -8.16 7.26 18.24
N GLU A 19 -9.47 7.30 17.96
CA GLU A 19 -10.43 6.36 18.53
C GLU A 19 -10.47 5.03 17.74
N TRP A 20 -9.95 5.03 16.51
CA TRP A 20 -10.11 3.95 15.53
C TRP A 20 -8.76 3.58 14.89
N LEU A 21 -7.97 2.76 15.60
CA LEU A 21 -6.60 2.43 15.20
C LEU A 21 -6.49 1.36 14.11
N GLU A 22 -7.38 0.36 14.08
CA GLU A 22 -7.27 -0.79 13.15
C GLU A 22 -8.17 -0.68 11.92
N TRP A 23 -9.30 0.02 12.01
CA TRP A 23 -10.20 0.28 10.90
C TRP A 23 -10.99 1.57 11.16
N PRO A 24 -11.43 2.28 10.11
CA PRO A 24 -12.20 3.52 10.28
C PRO A 24 -13.58 3.29 10.91
N GLN A 25 -14.16 4.32 11.51
CA GLN A 25 -15.48 4.27 12.18
C GLN A 25 -16.61 3.68 11.31
N HIS A 26 -16.56 3.92 10.00
CA HIS A 26 -17.56 3.45 9.02
C HIS A 26 -16.99 2.38 8.08
N TYR A 27 -16.12 1.51 8.59
CA TYR A 27 -15.51 0.45 7.80
C TYR A 27 -16.55 -0.51 7.20
N ASP A 28 -16.70 -0.47 5.88
CA ASP A 28 -17.46 -1.46 5.13
C ASP A 28 -16.52 -2.55 4.59
N ARG A 29 -16.58 -3.71 5.25
CA ARG A 29 -15.80 -4.88 4.87
C ARG A 29 -16.19 -5.41 3.48
N GLY A 30 -17.47 -5.33 3.11
CA GLY A 30 -17.97 -5.82 1.82
C GLY A 30 -17.49 -4.94 0.67
N GLU A 31 -17.55 -3.62 0.84
CA GLU A 31 -17.02 -2.66 -0.14
C GLU A 31 -15.51 -2.84 -0.33
N THR A 32 -14.76 -2.94 0.77
CA THR A 32 -13.30 -3.15 0.74
C THR A 32 -12.95 -4.46 0.00
N ALA A 33 -13.65 -5.55 0.29
CA ALA A 33 -13.43 -6.83 -0.38
C ALA A 33 -13.76 -6.79 -1.88
N ALA A 34 -14.86 -6.13 -2.26
CA ALA A 34 -15.23 -5.96 -3.66
C ALA A 34 -14.17 -5.15 -4.43
N ARG A 35 -13.67 -4.06 -3.84
CA ARG A 35 -12.63 -3.22 -4.45
C ARG A 35 -11.30 -3.98 -4.59
N PHE A 36 -10.91 -4.74 -3.56
CA PHE A 36 -9.69 -5.56 -3.59
C PHE A 36 -9.77 -6.69 -4.61
N GLY A 37 -10.91 -7.39 -4.72
CA GLY A 37 -11.12 -8.39 -5.78
C GLY A 37 -11.05 -7.78 -7.19
N GLY A 38 -11.54 -6.55 -7.36
CA GLY A 38 -11.38 -5.77 -8.58
C GLY A 38 -9.90 -5.44 -8.88
N LEU A 39 -9.11 -5.09 -7.86
CA LEU A 39 -7.67 -4.84 -7.97
C LEU A 39 -6.93 -6.09 -8.42
N LEU A 40 -7.18 -7.24 -7.78
CA LEU A 40 -6.60 -8.52 -8.16
C LEU A 40 -6.87 -8.83 -9.65
N THR A 41 -8.15 -8.79 -10.04
CA THR A 41 -8.56 -9.05 -11.43
C THR A 41 -7.88 -8.10 -12.42
N ARG A 42 -7.74 -6.82 -12.05
CA ARG A 42 -7.13 -5.80 -12.90
C ARG A 42 -5.63 -6.03 -13.08
N LEU A 43 -4.91 -6.33 -11.99
CA LEU A 43 -3.49 -6.63 -12.02
C LEU A 43 -3.20 -7.90 -12.84
N GLU A 44 -3.98 -8.96 -12.65
CA GLU A 44 -3.84 -10.18 -13.44
C GLU A 44 -4.02 -9.92 -14.95
N GLY A 45 -4.97 -9.05 -15.31
CA GLY A 45 -5.20 -8.63 -16.69
C GLY A 45 -4.06 -7.78 -17.26
N ASP A 46 -3.57 -6.80 -16.50
CA ASP A 46 -2.54 -5.86 -16.96
C ASP A 46 -1.14 -6.52 -17.05
N PHE A 47 -0.85 -7.52 -16.21
CA PHE A 47 0.40 -8.30 -16.23
C PHE A 47 0.29 -9.63 -16.98
N ALA A 48 -0.92 -10.02 -17.42
CA ALA A 48 -1.19 -11.28 -18.10
C ALA A 48 -0.68 -12.52 -17.32
N ALA A 49 -0.75 -12.45 -15.99
CA ALA A 49 -0.22 -13.47 -15.09
C ALA A 49 -1.14 -13.65 -13.89
N ARG A 50 -1.13 -14.85 -13.31
CA ARG A 50 -1.86 -15.12 -12.07
C ARG A 50 -1.14 -14.46 -10.91
N CYS A 51 -1.87 -13.66 -10.14
CA CYS A 51 -1.34 -13.04 -8.93
C CYS A 51 -1.68 -13.91 -7.72
N THR A 52 -0.93 -13.76 -6.64
CA THR A 52 -1.31 -14.32 -5.34
C THR A 52 -1.73 -13.21 -4.41
N ASP A 53 -2.68 -13.48 -3.52
CA ASP A 53 -3.17 -12.51 -2.57
C ASP A 53 -3.23 -13.09 -1.15
N GLU A 54 -3.01 -12.22 -0.17
CA GLU A 54 -3.26 -12.47 1.24
C GLU A 54 -4.23 -11.38 1.71
N GLN A 55 -5.30 -11.77 2.40
CA GLN A 55 -6.40 -10.87 2.76
C GLN A 55 -6.80 -11.03 4.23
N ASP A 56 -7.46 -9.99 4.73
CA ASP A 56 -8.10 -9.92 6.04
C ASP A 56 -7.13 -10.21 7.19
N THR A 57 -5.94 -9.58 7.12
CA THR A 57 -4.95 -9.65 8.19
C THR A 57 -5.59 -9.18 9.50
N GLN A 58 -5.60 -10.07 10.49
CA GLN A 58 -6.13 -9.78 11.83
C GLN A 58 -5.19 -8.85 12.57
N ASP A 59 -5.75 -8.05 13.49
CA ASP A 59 -4.99 -7.15 14.38
C ASP A 59 -4.04 -6.18 13.63
N SER A 60 -4.41 -5.83 12.41
CA SER A 60 -3.63 -4.98 11.51
C SER A 60 -4.52 -3.98 10.77
N SER A 61 -3.96 -2.81 10.49
CA SER A 61 -4.58 -1.80 9.63
C SER A 61 -4.45 -2.16 8.14
N GLU A 62 -3.58 -3.10 7.77
CA GLU A 62 -3.53 -3.67 6.41
C GLU A 62 -4.76 -4.55 6.18
N TYR A 63 -5.45 -4.29 5.07
CA TYR A 63 -6.52 -5.16 4.59
C TYR A 63 -5.93 -6.41 3.93
N GLY A 64 -4.92 -6.23 3.08
CA GLY A 64 -4.28 -7.33 2.38
C GLY A 64 -3.26 -6.86 1.36
N ARG A 65 -2.65 -7.82 0.67
CA ARG A 65 -1.63 -7.60 -0.36
C ARG A 65 -1.87 -8.45 -1.58
N VAL A 66 -1.55 -7.92 -2.75
CA VAL A 66 -1.49 -8.65 -4.03
C VAL A 66 -0.05 -8.72 -4.49
N VAL A 67 0.39 -9.89 -4.93
CA VAL A 67 1.74 -10.14 -5.45
C VAL A 67 1.65 -10.48 -6.93
N VAL A 68 2.26 -9.62 -7.75
CA VAL A 68 2.54 -9.90 -9.15
C VAL A 68 3.85 -10.70 -9.20
N PRO A 69 3.84 -11.89 -9.82
CA PRO A 69 5.01 -12.77 -9.79
C PRO A 69 6.18 -12.22 -10.62
N ALA A 70 7.40 -12.53 -10.19
CA ALA A 70 8.65 -12.07 -10.80
C ALA A 70 8.74 -12.38 -12.29
N GLU A 71 8.27 -13.55 -12.73
CA GLU A 71 8.26 -13.96 -14.13
C GLU A 71 7.36 -13.10 -15.04
N ALA A 72 6.46 -12.30 -14.46
CA ALA A 72 5.56 -11.42 -15.18
C ALA A 72 6.07 -9.96 -15.25
N THR A 73 7.16 -9.64 -14.56
CA THR A 73 7.75 -8.29 -14.53
C THR A 73 8.98 -8.22 -15.43
N VAL A 74 9.30 -7.01 -15.88
CA VAL A 74 10.46 -6.78 -16.77
C VAL A 74 11.78 -7.04 -16.05
N CYS A 75 11.87 -6.65 -14.78
CA CYS A 75 13.09 -6.78 -13.98
C CYS A 75 13.32 -8.18 -13.41
N GLY A 76 12.31 -9.07 -13.46
CA GLY A 76 12.40 -10.37 -12.80
C GLY A 76 12.25 -10.29 -11.28
N THR A 77 11.74 -9.16 -10.78
CA THR A 77 11.48 -8.88 -9.36
C THR A 77 9.98 -8.74 -9.18
N ARG A 78 9.43 -9.44 -8.18
CA ARG A 78 7.98 -9.41 -7.92
C ARG A 78 7.53 -8.00 -7.52
N ILE A 79 6.29 -7.65 -7.80
CA ILE A 79 5.68 -6.40 -7.32
C ILE A 79 4.66 -6.75 -6.25
N VAL A 80 4.76 -6.11 -5.09
CA VAL A 80 3.80 -6.26 -3.99
C VAL A 80 2.97 -4.99 -3.88
N VAL A 81 1.65 -5.14 -3.90
CA VAL A 81 0.69 -4.05 -3.71
C VAL A 81 -0.02 -4.26 -2.38
N CYS A 82 0.25 -3.40 -1.39
CA CYS A 82 -0.40 -3.43 -0.09
C CYS A 82 -1.60 -2.48 -0.06
N VAL A 83 -2.69 -2.89 0.59
CA VAL A 83 -3.93 -2.11 0.71
C VAL A 83 -4.29 -1.94 2.18
N SER A 84 -4.59 -0.72 2.59
CA SER A 84 -5.04 -0.39 3.95
C SER A 84 -6.56 -0.58 4.12
N LYS A 85 -6.99 -0.84 5.36
CA LYS A 85 -8.40 -0.72 5.79
C LYS A 85 -8.85 0.74 5.89
N PHE A 86 -7.91 1.69 5.96
CA PHE A 86 -8.18 3.12 6.06
C PHE A 86 -8.34 3.73 4.67
N GLY A 87 -9.60 3.99 4.30
CA GLY A 87 -9.94 4.60 3.02
C GLY A 87 -9.50 3.75 1.84
N SER A 88 -9.01 4.41 0.80
CA SER A 88 -8.48 3.76 -0.40
C SER A 88 -6.95 3.86 -0.46
N LEU A 89 -6.25 3.83 0.68
CA LEU A 89 -4.79 3.90 0.67
C LEU A 89 -4.16 2.60 0.15
N ALA A 90 -3.16 2.74 -0.70
CA ALA A 90 -2.37 1.63 -1.22
C ALA A 90 -0.88 2.00 -1.34
N LEU A 91 -0.03 1.00 -1.29
CA LEU A 91 1.41 1.10 -1.55
C LEU A 91 1.79 0.10 -2.65
N VAL A 92 2.77 0.47 -3.49
CA VAL A 92 3.40 -0.42 -4.47
C VAL A 92 4.89 -0.52 -4.16
N CYS A 93 5.38 -1.74 -3.95
CA CYS A 93 6.79 -2.03 -3.66
C CYS A 93 7.37 -2.97 -4.72
N ALA A 94 8.68 -2.84 -4.96
CA ALA A 94 9.46 -3.92 -5.53
C ALA A 94 9.80 -4.90 -4.41
N ASP A 95 9.48 -6.18 -4.60
CA ASP A 95 9.48 -7.18 -3.53
C ASP A 95 8.61 -6.77 -2.32
N ASN A 96 8.88 -7.32 -1.15
CA ASN A 96 8.17 -7.03 0.09
C ASN A 96 8.41 -5.57 0.53
N PRO A 97 7.44 -4.95 1.23
CA PRO A 97 7.65 -3.65 1.88
C PRO A 97 8.92 -3.65 2.75
N GLY A 98 9.72 -2.59 2.63
CA GLY A 98 11.01 -2.42 3.29
C GLY A 98 12.17 -3.17 2.63
N ALA A 99 11.97 -3.87 1.52
CA ALA A 99 13.08 -4.45 0.74
C ALA A 99 13.95 -3.37 0.09
N PHE A 100 13.33 -2.25 -0.28
CA PHE A 100 13.98 -1.04 -0.77
C PHE A 100 13.48 0.15 0.07
N LEU A 101 14.19 1.27 0.03
CA LEU A 101 13.78 2.53 0.66
C LEU A 101 12.57 3.17 -0.06
N GLY A 102 12.28 2.70 -1.27
CA GLY A 102 11.06 2.98 -2.01
C GLY A 102 11.21 2.78 -3.51
N THR A 103 10.22 3.25 -4.27
CA THR A 103 10.15 2.97 -5.71
C THR A 103 11.27 3.63 -6.51
N GLU A 104 11.78 4.79 -6.08
CA GLU A 104 12.87 5.48 -6.77
C GLU A 104 14.20 4.70 -6.65
N GLU A 105 14.51 4.18 -5.46
CA GLU A 105 15.71 3.35 -5.25
C GLU A 105 15.59 2.03 -6.01
N ALA A 106 14.45 1.34 -5.93
CA ALA A 106 14.24 0.10 -6.67
C ALA A 106 14.40 0.28 -8.18
N GLN A 107 13.96 1.42 -8.73
CA GLN A 107 14.20 1.77 -10.14
C GLN A 107 15.68 2.01 -10.44
N ALA A 108 16.40 2.71 -9.56
CA ALA A 108 17.82 2.99 -9.72
C ALA A 108 18.67 1.70 -9.66
N GLU A 109 18.28 0.72 -8.85
CA GLU A 109 18.93 -0.58 -8.74
C GLU A 109 18.55 -1.56 -9.87
N GLY A 110 17.57 -1.20 -10.69
CA GLY A 110 17.10 -2.05 -11.80
C GLY A 110 16.13 -3.16 -11.36
N GLU A 111 15.58 -3.04 -10.16
CA GLU A 111 14.66 -3.99 -9.51
C GLU A 111 13.19 -3.63 -9.77
N LEU A 112 12.92 -2.43 -10.30
CA LEU A 112 11.58 -1.99 -10.68
C LEU A 112 11.59 -1.29 -12.05
N ASP A 113 10.75 -1.78 -12.97
CA ASP A 113 10.55 -1.14 -14.25
C ASP A 113 9.46 -0.05 -14.15
N GLY A 114 9.71 1.12 -14.74
CA GLY A 114 8.77 2.25 -14.69
C GLY A 114 7.45 2.02 -15.41
N ALA A 115 7.41 1.20 -16.46
CA ALA A 115 6.17 0.81 -17.13
C ALA A 115 5.36 -0.16 -16.28
N ASP A 116 6.01 -1.10 -15.58
CA ASP A 116 5.34 -2.01 -14.65
C ASP A 116 4.79 -1.26 -13.43
N LEU A 117 5.56 -0.35 -12.83
CA LEU A 117 5.07 0.54 -11.79
C LEU A 117 3.86 1.37 -12.28
N ALA A 118 3.93 1.90 -13.50
CA ALA A 118 2.82 2.65 -14.10
C ALA A 118 1.57 1.78 -14.34
N LYS A 119 1.71 0.49 -14.65
CA LYS A 119 0.56 -0.44 -14.76
C LYS A 119 -0.12 -0.60 -13.39
N ALA A 120 0.64 -0.92 -12.35
CA ALA A 120 0.12 -1.07 -11.00
C ALA A 120 -0.58 0.21 -10.51
N ASN A 121 0.06 1.37 -10.68
CA ASN A 121 -0.52 2.65 -10.31
C ASN A 121 -1.80 2.98 -11.09
N ARG A 122 -1.88 2.66 -12.39
CA ARG A 122 -3.12 2.85 -13.16
C ARG A 122 -4.25 1.95 -12.68
N ALA A 123 -3.96 0.70 -12.31
CA ALA A 123 -4.94 -0.22 -11.76
C ALA A 123 -5.52 0.33 -10.44
N LEU A 124 -4.66 0.80 -9.55
CA LEU A 124 -5.02 1.41 -8.27
C LEU A 124 -5.87 2.66 -8.44
N VAL A 125 -5.37 3.66 -9.19
CA VAL A 125 -6.09 4.92 -9.42
C VAL A 125 -7.42 4.68 -10.14
N GLY A 126 -7.47 3.75 -11.09
CA GLY A 126 -8.70 3.39 -11.81
C GLY A 126 -9.79 2.81 -10.91
N LEU A 127 -9.43 2.24 -9.77
CA LEU A 127 -10.34 1.70 -8.76
C LEU A 127 -10.59 2.66 -7.59
N GLY A 128 -10.04 3.88 -7.66
CA GLY A 128 -10.19 4.92 -6.65
C GLY A 128 -9.23 4.80 -5.47
N TYR A 129 -8.14 4.05 -5.60
CA TYR A 129 -7.07 4.03 -4.61
C TYR A 129 -6.17 5.27 -4.72
N VAL A 130 -5.70 5.73 -3.57
CA VAL A 130 -4.66 6.73 -3.39
C VAL A 130 -3.36 6.00 -3.10
N VAL A 131 -2.40 6.14 -4.01
CA VAL A 131 -1.08 5.50 -3.86
C VAL A 131 -0.19 6.40 -3.02
N ILE A 132 0.33 5.86 -1.93
CA ILE A 132 1.27 6.55 -1.04
C ILE A 132 2.67 6.01 -1.32
N ALA A 133 3.64 6.91 -1.36
CA ALA A 133 5.05 6.55 -1.49
C ALA A 133 5.56 5.85 -0.23
N GLU A 134 6.43 4.85 -0.40
CA GLU A 134 7.02 4.07 0.71
C GLU A 134 7.82 4.98 1.63
N GLU A 135 8.59 5.89 1.04
CA GLU A 135 9.42 6.90 1.69
C GLU A 135 8.60 7.75 2.68
N LEU A 136 7.36 8.09 2.29
CA LEU A 136 6.45 8.85 3.13
C LEU A 136 5.87 7.99 4.24
N LEU A 137 5.55 6.72 3.97
CA LEU A 137 5.03 5.79 4.97
C LEU A 137 6.10 5.44 6.02
N GLU A 138 7.38 5.40 5.65
CA GLU A 138 8.53 5.15 6.53
C GLU A 138 9.02 6.38 7.30
N SER A 139 8.45 7.56 7.01
CA SER A 139 8.71 8.77 7.77
C SER A 139 8.13 8.68 9.19
N ASP A 140 8.73 9.45 10.11
CA ASP A 140 8.31 9.47 11.51
C ASP A 140 6.83 9.87 11.63
N TYR A 141 6.10 9.10 12.41
CA TYR A 141 4.72 9.38 12.71
C TYR A 141 4.62 10.61 13.62
N ASP A 142 3.86 11.61 13.17
CA ASP A 142 3.61 12.85 13.91
C ASP A 142 2.12 13.15 14.14
N GLY A 143 1.27 12.14 13.96
CA GLY A 143 -0.18 12.24 14.13
C GLY A 143 -0.68 12.14 15.59
N PRO A 144 -1.99 12.31 15.80
CA PRO A 144 -2.61 12.35 17.14
C PRO A 144 -2.78 10.99 17.85
N SER A 145 -2.71 9.87 17.13
CA SER A 145 -2.93 8.52 17.66
C SER A 145 -1.80 8.03 18.54
N ARG A 146 -2.17 7.35 19.63
CA ARG A 146 -1.20 6.68 20.50
C ARG A 146 -0.99 5.26 20.02
N LEU A 147 0.05 5.05 19.24
CA LEU A 147 0.43 3.71 18.77
C LEU A 147 0.98 2.85 19.92
N PRO A 148 0.91 1.51 19.81
CA PRO A 148 1.36 0.61 20.87
C PRO A 148 2.81 0.85 21.30
N SER A 149 3.08 0.76 22.60
CA SER A 149 4.39 1.10 23.20
C SER A 149 5.56 0.20 22.76
N HIS A 150 5.29 -0.95 22.14
CA HIS A 150 6.32 -1.82 21.58
C HIS A 150 6.88 -1.30 20.25
N VAL A 151 6.20 -0.34 19.61
CA VAL A 151 6.67 0.34 18.40
C VAL A 151 7.66 1.44 18.82
N GLN A 152 8.96 1.14 18.75
CA GLN A 152 10.00 2.06 19.25
C GLN A 152 10.15 3.34 18.42
N ARG A 153 9.92 3.24 17.11
CA ARG A 153 9.89 4.36 16.15
C ARG A 153 8.59 4.25 15.36
N PRO A 154 7.50 4.90 15.81
CA PRO A 154 6.25 4.87 15.07
C PRO A 154 6.41 5.59 13.73
N THR A 155 5.91 4.96 12.67
CA THR A 155 5.87 5.50 11.30
C THR A 155 4.42 5.56 10.79
N TRP A 156 4.19 6.24 9.67
CA TRP A 156 2.86 6.25 9.05
C TRP A 156 2.45 4.85 8.53
N TRP A 157 3.42 4.02 8.14
CA TRP A 157 3.22 2.59 7.87
C TRP A 157 2.60 1.88 9.07
N ALA A 158 3.21 2.04 10.24
CA ALA A 158 2.73 1.46 11.50
C ALA A 158 1.28 1.86 11.82
N ARG A 159 0.86 3.08 11.47
CA ARG A 159 -0.52 3.54 11.67
C ARG A 159 -1.52 2.92 10.68
N PHE A 160 -1.17 2.84 9.40
CA PHE A 160 -2.13 2.57 8.33
C PHE A 160 -2.02 1.19 7.67
N PHE A 161 -0.92 0.48 7.87
CA PHE A 161 -0.71 -0.88 7.36
C PHE A 161 -0.35 -1.84 8.50
N GLY A 162 0.18 -1.35 9.61
CA GLY A 162 0.39 -2.13 10.83
C GLY A 162 1.86 -2.44 11.08
N PHE A 163 2.09 -3.39 11.98
CA PHE A 163 3.41 -3.70 12.53
C PHE A 163 3.78 -5.14 12.17
N PHE A 164 5.06 -5.40 11.88
CA PHE A 164 5.60 -6.74 11.64
C PHE A 164 6.06 -7.41 12.93
#